data_AF-A0A182ER46-F1
#
_entry.id   AF-A0A182ER46-F1
#
_cell.length_a   1.000
_cell.length_b   1.000
_cell.length_c   1.000
_cell.angle_alpha   90.00
_cell.angle_beta   90.00
_cell.angle_gamma   90.00
#
_symmetry.space_group_name_H-M   'P 1'
#
loop_
_entity.id
_entity.type
_entity.pdbx_description
1 polymer ?
#
loop_
_entity_poly.entity_id
_entity_poly.type
_entity_poly.pdbx_seq_one_letter_code
_entity_poly.pdbx_strand_id
1 'polypeptide(L)'
;ITSSLSSSAAAEYNCPPQIFICFPSAKDPTWDERNPGISTCQLISLTNPAWFEEFRDKSKKKSLKRLNRDKYDELKHQIGESMLSQFLTLFPNLKSHITYVEFSTPLTQQYYMGNAHGEFYSLTQQIDRFKLKFWSELRCKTDLPGLYLSGQDVLFCGIGSVLYSGLITAGNILGRNLLQDLKEAYNKQMDHDRK
;
A
#
# COMPACT_ATOMS: atom_id res chain seq x y z
N ILE A 1 0.76 -12.01 12.67
CA ILE A 1 0.25 -11.80 14.05
C ILE A 1 -1.18 -11.23 14.03
N THR A 2 -1.51 -10.25 13.19
CA THR A 2 -2.91 -9.75 13.04
C THR A 2 -3.84 -10.62 12.20
N SER A 3 -3.31 -11.50 11.35
CA SER A 3 -4.11 -12.29 10.41
C SER A 3 -4.91 -13.43 11.04
N SER A 4 -4.69 -13.75 12.32
CA SER A 4 -5.36 -14.86 13.02
C SER A 4 -6.43 -14.42 14.02
N LEU A 5 -6.56 -13.13 14.31
CA LEU A 5 -7.58 -12.62 15.23
C LEU A 5 -8.91 -12.45 14.49
N SER A 6 -10.03 -12.75 15.16
CA SER A 6 -11.36 -12.36 14.68
C SER A 6 -11.51 -10.83 14.76
N SER A 7 -12.45 -10.28 13.99
CA SER A 7 -12.78 -8.85 14.07
C SER A 7 -13.23 -8.45 15.48
N SER A 8 -14.00 -9.30 16.16
CA SER A 8 -14.45 -9.09 17.54
C SER A 8 -13.31 -9.08 18.56
N ALA A 9 -12.36 -10.00 18.45
CA ALA A 9 -11.21 -10.05 19.34
C ALA A 9 -10.29 -8.83 19.12
N ALA A 10 -10.05 -8.45 17.86
CA ALA A 10 -9.27 -7.27 17.54
C ALA A 10 -9.92 -5.97 18.04
N ALA A 11 -11.25 -5.88 17.96
CA ALA A 11 -12.04 -4.81 18.55
C ALA A 11 -11.88 -4.73 20.08
N GLU A 12 -11.86 -5.87 20.77
CA GLU A 12 -11.68 -5.94 22.24
C GLU A 12 -10.28 -5.47 22.67
N TYR A 13 -9.23 -5.80 21.91
CA TYR A 13 -7.88 -5.31 22.17
C TYR A 13 -7.70 -3.82 21.89
N ASN A 14 -8.71 -3.16 21.29
CA ASN A 14 -8.75 -1.72 20.99
C ASN A 14 -7.47 -1.17 20.36
N CYS A 15 -6.74 -1.99 19.59
CA CYS A 15 -5.42 -1.61 19.12
C CYS A 15 -4.99 -2.45 17.91
N PRO A 16 -4.80 -1.83 16.73
CA PRO A 16 -3.89 -2.42 15.77
C PRO A 16 -2.46 -2.41 16.36
N PRO A 17 -1.68 -3.49 16.23
CA PRO A 17 -0.38 -3.61 16.90
C PRO A 17 0.67 -2.59 16.44
N GLN A 18 0.39 -1.84 15.38
CA GLN A 18 1.26 -0.82 14.82
C GLN A 18 0.44 0.21 14.05
N ILE A 19 0.71 1.49 14.29
CA ILE A 19 0.21 2.61 13.48
C ILE A 19 1.41 3.35 12.91
N PHE A 20 1.47 3.45 11.59
CA PHE A 20 2.39 4.33 10.87
C PHE A 20 1.74 5.70 10.71
N ILE A 21 2.47 6.76 11.07
CA ILE A 21 2.01 8.15 11.03
C ILE A 21 2.87 8.89 10.01
N CYS A 22 2.24 9.58 9.06
CA CYS A 22 2.97 10.49 8.18
C CYS A 22 2.15 11.74 7.86
N PHE A 23 2.87 12.81 7.48
CA PHE A 23 2.29 14.07 7.06
C PHE A 23 2.70 14.34 5.61
N PRO A 24 1.92 13.92 4.60
CA PRO A 24 2.26 14.12 3.19
C PRO A 24 2.46 15.59 2.83
N SER A 25 1.62 16.47 3.38
CA SER A 25 1.75 17.93 3.27
C SER A 25 3.16 18.43 3.60
N ALA A 26 3.78 17.96 4.69
CA ALA A 26 5.13 18.36 5.10
C ALA A 26 6.24 17.84 4.17
N LYS A 27 5.94 16.88 3.28
CA LYS A 27 6.91 16.33 2.31
C LYS A 27 6.81 16.99 0.93
N ASP A 28 5.79 17.80 0.70
CA ASP A 28 5.60 18.54 -0.55
C ASP A 28 5.98 20.02 -0.33
N PRO A 29 7.12 20.48 -0.90
CA PRO A 29 7.59 21.85 -0.69
C PRO A 29 6.65 22.91 -1.29
N THR A 30 5.70 22.52 -2.14
CA THR A 30 4.72 23.41 -2.77
C THR A 30 3.33 23.34 -2.11
N TRP A 31 3.19 22.58 -1.02
CA TRP A 31 1.89 22.34 -0.40
C TRP A 31 1.25 23.63 0.11
N ASP A 32 2.00 24.44 0.85
CA ASP A 32 1.50 25.66 1.50
C ASP A 32 1.04 26.72 0.49
N GLU A 33 1.62 26.75 -0.71
CA GLU A 33 1.20 27.64 -1.79
C GLU A 33 -0.21 27.31 -2.29
N ARG A 34 -0.56 26.01 -2.29
CA ARG A 34 -1.83 25.50 -2.82
C ARG A 34 -2.89 25.30 -1.73
N ASN A 35 -2.46 25.05 -0.50
CA ASN A 35 -3.33 24.70 0.64
C ASN A 35 -2.88 25.43 1.92
N PRO A 36 -2.89 26.77 1.94
CA PRO A 36 -2.34 27.56 3.04
C PRO A 36 -3.06 27.26 4.37
N GLY A 37 -2.28 27.00 5.42
CA GLY A 37 -2.79 26.73 6.76
C GLY A 37 -3.47 25.37 6.95
N ILE A 38 -3.40 24.49 5.94
CA ILE A 38 -3.97 23.13 5.99
C ILE A 38 -2.83 22.13 6.02
N SER A 39 -2.91 21.13 6.88
CA SER A 39 -2.00 19.98 6.86
C SER A 39 -2.78 18.69 6.71
N THR A 40 -2.16 17.71 6.06
CA THR A 40 -2.68 16.35 5.95
C THR A 40 -1.87 15.41 6.82
N CYS A 41 -2.57 14.51 7.51
CA CYS A 41 -2.00 13.40 8.27
C CYS A 41 -2.59 12.09 7.75
N GLN A 42 -1.77 11.06 7.62
CA GLN A 42 -2.20 9.71 7.29
C GLN A 42 -1.78 8.76 8.42
N LEU A 43 -2.77 8.00 8.91
CA LEU A 43 -2.58 6.92 9.85
C LEU A 43 -2.81 5.60 9.10
N ILE A 44 -1.79 4.76 9.03
CA ILE A 44 -1.84 3.50 8.30
C ILE A 44 -1.53 2.36 9.26
N SER A 45 -2.34 1.31 9.22
CA SER A 45 -2.15 0.13 10.04
C SER A 45 -2.27 -1.15 9.22
N LEU A 46 -1.72 -2.23 9.74
CA LEU A 46 -2.04 -3.58 9.31
C LEU A 46 -3.48 -3.93 9.72
N THR A 47 -4.18 -4.63 8.85
CA THR A 47 -5.52 -5.15 9.10
C THR A 47 -5.69 -6.51 8.41
N ASN A 48 -6.69 -7.29 8.83
CA ASN A 48 -7.03 -8.56 8.18
C ASN A 48 -8.17 -8.32 7.16
N PRO A 49 -7.92 -8.46 5.85
CA PRO A 49 -8.95 -8.27 4.82
C PRO A 49 -10.17 -9.18 5.01
N ALA A 50 -10.00 -10.36 5.61
CA ALA A 50 -11.08 -11.30 5.86
C ALA A 50 -12.20 -10.73 6.72
N TRP A 51 -11.90 -9.77 7.61
CA TRP A 51 -12.91 -9.09 8.43
C TRP A 51 -13.93 -8.29 7.60
N PHE A 52 -13.57 -7.93 6.36
CA PHE A 52 -14.42 -7.12 5.51
C PHE A 52 -15.08 -7.92 4.37
N GLU A 53 -14.70 -9.19 4.16
CA GLU A 53 -15.15 -9.97 3.00
C GLU A 53 -16.68 -10.16 2.97
N GLU A 54 -17.33 -10.26 4.13
CA GLU A 54 -18.80 -10.38 4.21
C GLU A 54 -19.54 -9.14 3.69
N PHE A 55 -18.90 -7.96 3.71
CA PHE A 55 -19.45 -6.70 3.24
C PHE A 55 -19.17 -6.45 1.75
N ARG A 56 -18.40 -7.33 1.10
CA ARG A 56 -18.02 -7.18 -0.30
C ARG A 56 -19.24 -7.31 -1.22
N ASP A 57 -19.35 -6.42 -2.21
CA ASP A 57 -20.31 -6.58 -3.28
C ASP A 57 -19.97 -7.85 -4.08
N LYS A 58 -20.93 -8.77 -4.18
CA LYS A 58 -20.78 -10.04 -4.89
C LYS A 58 -20.95 -9.90 -6.40
N SER A 59 -21.34 -8.72 -6.87
CA SER A 59 -21.32 -8.43 -8.30
C SER A 59 -19.88 -8.43 -8.79
N LYS A 60 -19.60 -9.05 -9.94
CA LYS A 60 -18.26 -9.06 -10.56
C LYS A 60 -17.82 -7.68 -11.10
N LYS A 61 -18.52 -6.61 -10.73
CA LYS A 61 -18.29 -5.25 -11.20
C LYS A 61 -17.54 -4.45 -10.13
N LYS A 62 -16.68 -3.53 -10.57
CA LYS A 62 -16.05 -2.54 -9.69
C LYS A 62 -17.15 -1.69 -9.02
N SER A 63 -17.25 -1.74 -7.70
CA SER A 63 -18.38 -1.18 -6.97
C SER A 63 -18.00 -0.63 -5.60
N LEU A 64 -18.51 0.56 -5.27
CA LEU A 64 -18.47 1.13 -3.92
C LEU A 64 -19.58 0.59 -3.01
N LYS A 65 -20.51 -0.21 -3.55
CA LYS A 65 -21.57 -0.81 -2.74
C LYS A 65 -20.96 -1.78 -1.73
N ARG A 66 -21.55 -1.81 -0.55
CA ARG A 66 -21.18 -2.73 0.53
C ARG A 66 -22.45 -3.45 0.96
N LEU A 67 -22.38 -4.77 1.09
CA LEU A 67 -23.43 -5.54 1.75
C LEU A 67 -23.45 -5.13 3.23
N ASN A 68 -24.63 -5.13 3.85
CA ASN A 68 -24.81 -4.74 5.25
C ASN A 68 -24.08 -3.43 5.61
N ARG A 69 -24.34 -2.38 4.83
CA ARG A 69 -23.60 -1.10 4.86
C ARG A 69 -23.42 -0.55 6.28
N ASP A 70 -24.45 -0.62 7.11
CA ASP A 70 -24.41 -0.09 8.48
C ASP A 70 -23.38 -0.82 9.34
N LYS A 71 -23.34 -2.16 9.28
CA LYS A 71 -22.34 -2.98 9.99
C LYS A 71 -20.92 -2.77 9.46
N TYR A 72 -20.78 -2.61 8.14
CA TYR A 72 -19.50 -2.26 7.53
C TYR A 72 -18.99 -0.91 8.05
N ASP A 73 -19.86 0.10 8.08
CA ASP A 73 -19.51 1.43 8.56
C ASP A 73 -19.23 1.40 10.06
N GLU A 74 -19.97 0.64 10.87
CA GLU A 74 -19.69 0.44 12.30
C GLU A 74 -18.28 -0.11 12.53
N LEU A 75 -17.90 -1.23 11.89
CA LEU A 75 -16.56 -1.82 12.03
C LEU A 75 -15.46 -0.87 11.55
N LYS A 76 -15.68 -0.18 10.42
CA LYS A 76 -14.75 0.80 9.86
C LYS A 76 -14.49 1.95 10.84
N HIS A 77 -15.54 2.53 11.42
CA HIS A 77 -15.39 3.62 12.37
C HIS A 77 -14.80 3.13 13.69
N GLN A 78 -15.17 1.95 14.18
CA GLN A 78 -14.58 1.40 15.40
C GLN A 78 -13.06 1.29 15.31
N ILE A 79 -12.53 0.75 14.20
CA ILE A 79 -11.09 0.63 13.98
C ILE A 79 -10.46 2.03 13.76
N GLY A 80 -11.09 2.88 12.94
CA GLY A 80 -10.60 4.22 12.62
C GLY A 80 -10.49 5.14 13.85
N GLU A 81 -11.54 5.19 14.66
CA GLU A 81 -11.58 5.98 15.89
C GLU A 81 -10.60 5.46 16.94
N SER A 82 -10.39 4.14 17.02
CA SER A 82 -9.35 3.56 17.86
C SER A 82 -7.95 4.05 17.45
N MET A 83 -7.64 4.05 16.15
CA MET A 83 -6.38 4.59 15.62
C MET A 83 -6.23 6.09 15.91
N LEU A 84 -7.31 6.86 15.71
CA LEU A 84 -7.32 8.29 15.97
C LEU A 84 -7.11 8.61 17.46
N SER A 85 -7.76 7.86 18.35
CA SER A 85 -7.62 8.01 19.80
C SER A 85 -6.18 7.78 20.27
N GLN A 86 -5.52 6.74 19.74
CA GLN A 86 -4.10 6.47 20.01
C GLN A 86 -3.20 7.59 19.47
N PHE A 87 -3.44 8.06 18.25
CA PHE A 87 -2.74 9.21 17.68
C PHE A 87 -2.86 10.45 18.57
N LEU A 88 -4.07 10.75 19.06
CA LEU A 88 -4.33 11.90 19.93
C LEU A 88 -3.77 11.72 21.36
N THR A 89 -3.45 10.50 21.78
CA THR A 89 -2.71 10.28 23.02
C THR A 89 -1.26 10.76 22.89
N LEU A 90 -0.66 10.60 21.70
CA LEU A 90 0.68 11.09 21.39
C LEU A 90 0.70 12.57 21.05
N PHE A 91 -0.35 13.08 20.39
CA PHE A 91 -0.45 14.46 19.91
C PHE A 91 -1.76 15.15 20.35
N PRO A 92 -1.98 15.33 21.66
CA PRO A 92 -3.26 15.81 22.19
C PRO A 92 -3.65 17.21 21.68
N ASN A 93 -2.65 18.07 21.45
CA ASN A 93 -2.84 19.44 20.96
C ASN A 93 -3.45 19.50 19.54
N LEU A 94 -3.36 18.41 18.78
CA LEU A 94 -3.92 18.36 17.42
C LEU A 94 -5.42 18.14 17.41
N LYS A 95 -6.04 17.72 18.53
CA LYS A 95 -7.47 17.43 18.59
C LYS A 95 -8.34 18.60 18.12
N SER A 96 -8.01 19.82 18.54
CA SER A 96 -8.73 21.04 18.15
C SER A 96 -8.45 21.50 16.72
N HIS A 97 -7.48 20.90 16.04
CA HIS A 97 -7.05 21.25 14.69
C HIS A 97 -7.57 20.26 13.63
N ILE A 98 -8.22 19.18 14.05
CA ILE A 98 -8.84 18.21 13.13
C ILE A 98 -10.13 18.81 12.58
N THR A 99 -10.13 19.11 11.29
CA THR A 99 -11.31 19.64 10.57
C THR A 99 -12.07 18.55 9.81
N TYR A 100 -11.39 17.45 9.46
CA TYR A 100 -11.96 16.36 8.67
C TYR A 100 -11.23 15.04 8.97
N VAL A 101 -11.99 13.95 9.03
CA VAL A 101 -11.46 12.58 9.16
C VAL A 101 -12.22 11.67 8.20
N GLU A 102 -11.47 10.85 7.46
CA GLU A 102 -12.03 9.78 6.64
C GLU A 102 -11.30 8.47 6.91
N PHE A 103 -12.06 7.38 7.01
CA PHE A 103 -11.52 6.05 7.24
C PHE A 103 -11.68 5.17 5.99
N SER A 104 -10.60 4.47 5.63
CA SER A 104 -10.55 3.52 4.52
C SER A 104 -10.36 2.09 5.02
N THR A 105 -10.87 1.11 4.27
CA THR A 105 -10.70 -0.33 4.56
C THR A 105 -10.03 -1.04 3.37
N PRO A 106 -9.65 -2.32 3.49
CA PRO A 106 -9.21 -3.12 2.34
C PRO A 106 -10.20 -3.11 1.18
N LEU A 107 -11.52 -3.06 1.43
CA LEU A 107 -12.51 -2.93 0.36
C LEU A 107 -12.49 -1.55 -0.31
N THR A 108 -12.21 -0.47 0.45
CA THR A 108 -11.98 0.86 -0.13
C THR A 108 -10.77 0.82 -1.06
N GLN A 109 -9.67 0.19 -0.62
CA GLN A 109 -8.46 0.04 -1.42
C GLN A 109 -8.68 -0.81 -2.66
N GLN A 110 -9.37 -1.93 -2.56
CA GLN A 110 -9.76 -2.77 -3.69
C GLN A 110 -10.54 -1.98 -4.74
N TYR A 111 -11.46 -1.11 -4.31
CA TYR A 111 -12.17 -0.26 -5.25
C TYR A 111 -11.23 0.72 -5.97
N TYR A 112 -10.36 1.45 -5.27
CA TYR A 112 -9.54 2.46 -5.96
C TYR A 112 -8.38 1.86 -6.74
N MET A 113 -7.68 0.87 -6.18
CA MET A 113 -6.45 0.30 -6.71
C MET A 113 -6.66 -0.92 -7.62
N GLY A 114 -7.82 -1.58 -7.56
CA GLY A 114 -8.10 -2.77 -8.36
C GLY A 114 -7.30 -4.01 -7.96
N ASN A 115 -6.73 -4.03 -6.76
CA ASN A 115 -6.01 -5.16 -6.20
C ASN A 115 -6.98 -6.27 -5.70
N ALA A 116 -6.47 -7.48 -5.46
CA ALA A 116 -7.34 -8.65 -5.26
C ALA A 116 -8.03 -8.67 -3.89
N HIS A 117 -7.37 -8.14 -2.87
CA HIS A 117 -7.78 -8.18 -1.45
C HIS A 117 -7.55 -6.85 -0.71
N GLY A 118 -7.29 -5.74 -1.41
CA GLY A 118 -6.98 -4.46 -0.75
C GLY A 118 -5.50 -4.28 -0.38
N GLU A 119 -4.62 -5.17 -0.85
CA GLU A 119 -3.19 -5.19 -0.53
C GLU A 119 -2.42 -3.98 -1.11
N PHE A 120 -1.64 -3.30 -0.26
CA PHE A 120 -0.74 -2.21 -0.68
C PHE A 120 0.59 -2.70 -1.25
N TYR A 121 1.02 -3.88 -0.82
CA TYR A 121 2.38 -4.39 -0.98
C TYR A 121 2.44 -5.69 -1.79
N SER A 122 1.51 -5.85 -2.75
CA SER A 122 1.45 -7.02 -3.62
C SER A 122 1.25 -8.32 -2.83
N LEU A 123 1.76 -9.46 -3.32
CA LEU A 123 1.66 -10.74 -2.62
C LEU A 123 2.22 -10.64 -1.21
N THR A 124 1.53 -11.30 -0.28
CA THR A 124 1.90 -11.34 1.12
C THR A 124 3.33 -11.85 1.30
N GLN A 125 4.14 -11.11 2.06
CA GLN A 125 5.54 -11.41 2.34
C GLN A 125 5.70 -12.51 3.40
N GLN A 126 5.05 -13.66 3.19
CA GLN A 126 5.16 -14.84 4.05
C GLN A 126 6.29 -15.76 3.58
N ILE A 127 6.76 -16.63 4.49
CA ILE A 127 7.82 -17.61 4.19
C ILE A 127 7.49 -18.43 2.94
N ASP A 128 6.21 -18.78 2.73
CA ASP A 128 5.77 -19.51 1.56
C ASP A 128 6.09 -18.82 0.24
N ARG A 129 6.02 -17.48 0.16
CA ARG A 129 6.39 -16.70 -1.04
C ARG A 129 7.82 -16.99 -1.50
N PHE A 130 8.73 -17.22 -0.56
CA PHE A 130 10.15 -17.41 -0.81
C PHE A 130 10.56 -18.87 -0.97
N LYS A 131 9.61 -19.82 -0.84
CA LYS A 131 9.88 -21.22 -1.18
C LYS A 131 10.11 -21.32 -2.68
N LEU A 132 11.07 -22.16 -3.08
CA LEU A 132 11.50 -22.32 -4.48
C LEU A 132 10.32 -22.51 -5.44
N LYS A 133 9.31 -23.30 -5.04
CA LYS A 133 8.08 -23.56 -5.80
C LYS A 133 7.32 -22.29 -6.22
N PHE A 134 7.29 -21.26 -5.37
CA PHE A 134 6.54 -20.04 -5.64
C PHE A 134 7.46 -18.94 -6.17
N TRP A 135 8.65 -18.80 -5.58
CA TRP A 135 9.62 -17.80 -5.99
C TRP A 135 10.06 -17.97 -7.45
N SER A 136 10.15 -19.20 -7.95
CA SER A 136 10.46 -19.46 -9.36
C SER A 136 9.44 -18.82 -10.31
N GLU A 137 8.17 -18.73 -9.91
CA GLU A 137 7.08 -18.17 -10.72
C GLU A 137 7.04 -16.64 -10.68
N LEU A 138 7.69 -16.03 -9.68
CA LEU A 138 7.78 -14.58 -9.52
C LEU A 138 8.92 -13.99 -10.36
N ARG A 139 8.91 -14.28 -11.67
CA ARG A 139 9.98 -13.90 -12.62
C ARG A 139 9.44 -13.04 -13.76
N CYS A 140 10.33 -12.23 -14.35
CA CYS A 140 9.97 -11.35 -15.47
C CYS A 140 9.56 -12.11 -16.72
N LYS A 141 10.28 -13.18 -17.06
CA LYS A 141 10.08 -13.95 -18.29
C LYS A 141 9.19 -15.16 -17.99
N THR A 142 8.03 -15.20 -18.63
CA THR A 142 7.12 -16.34 -18.51
C THR A 142 7.46 -17.43 -19.53
N ASP A 143 6.84 -18.59 -19.38
CA ASP A 143 6.97 -19.69 -20.35
C ASP A 143 6.15 -19.44 -21.64
N LEU A 144 5.30 -18.40 -21.64
CA LEU A 144 4.54 -17.98 -22.81
C LEU A 144 5.38 -16.99 -23.64
N PRO A 145 5.73 -17.32 -24.88
CA PRO A 145 6.53 -16.42 -25.72
C PRO A 145 5.86 -15.06 -25.90
N GLY A 146 6.62 -14.00 -25.65
CA GLY A 146 6.13 -12.62 -25.78
C GLY A 146 5.37 -12.08 -24.55
N LEU A 147 5.10 -12.91 -23.54
CA LEU A 147 4.49 -12.46 -22.29
C LEU A 147 5.55 -12.24 -21.20
N TYR A 148 5.59 -11.03 -20.67
CA TYR A 148 6.48 -10.62 -19.59
C TYR A 148 5.70 -10.05 -18.42
N LEU A 149 6.19 -10.29 -17.21
CA LEU A 149 5.66 -9.76 -15.96
C LEU A 149 6.59 -8.69 -15.40
N SER A 150 6.02 -7.66 -14.80
CA SER A 150 6.73 -6.57 -14.13
C SER A 150 5.93 -6.10 -12.91
N GLY A 151 6.53 -5.26 -12.09
CA GLY A 151 5.93 -4.75 -10.85
C GLY A 151 6.47 -5.43 -9.59
N GLN A 152 5.81 -5.17 -8.46
CA GLN A 152 6.29 -5.49 -7.12
C GLN A 152 6.53 -6.98 -6.89
N ASP A 153 5.74 -7.85 -7.50
CA ASP A 153 5.82 -9.29 -7.20
C ASP A 153 7.05 -9.97 -7.79
N VAL A 154 7.70 -9.40 -8.80
CA VAL A 154 8.90 -9.96 -9.43
C VAL A 154 10.10 -10.00 -8.47
N LEU A 155 10.19 -9.06 -7.53
CA LEU A 155 11.26 -9.03 -6.54
C LEU A 155 10.65 -8.97 -5.13
N PHE A 156 10.25 -7.79 -4.67
CA PHE A 156 9.62 -7.59 -3.37
C PHE A 156 8.67 -6.38 -3.39
N CYS A 157 7.95 -6.14 -2.30
CA CYS A 157 7.06 -4.99 -2.25
C CYS A 157 7.81 -3.64 -2.28
N GLY A 158 7.11 -2.57 -2.67
CA GLY A 158 7.59 -1.19 -2.53
C GLY A 158 8.25 -0.58 -3.78
N ILE A 159 8.43 0.75 -3.74
CA ILE A 159 8.77 1.57 -4.92
C ILE A 159 10.12 1.19 -5.53
N GLY A 160 11.14 0.98 -4.69
CA GLY A 160 12.47 0.57 -5.17
C GLY A 160 12.40 -0.72 -5.97
N SER A 161 11.68 -1.72 -5.46
CA SER A 161 11.47 -2.98 -6.17
C SER A 161 10.75 -2.79 -7.49
N VAL A 162 9.67 -1.99 -7.55
CA VAL A 162 8.97 -1.69 -8.82
C VAL A 162 9.93 -1.13 -9.86
N LEU A 163 10.77 -0.17 -9.47
CA LEU A 163 11.75 0.43 -10.36
C LEU A 163 12.73 -0.62 -10.90
N TYR A 164 13.34 -1.43 -10.01
CA TYR A 164 14.28 -2.46 -10.40
C TYR A 164 13.63 -3.55 -11.27
N SER A 165 12.45 -4.04 -10.89
CA SER A 165 11.68 -4.99 -11.67
C SER A 165 11.31 -4.45 -13.04
N GLY A 166 10.97 -3.17 -13.16
CA GLY A 166 10.75 -2.50 -14.45
C GLY A 166 11.97 -2.57 -15.37
N LEU A 167 13.15 -2.21 -14.84
CA LEU A 167 14.41 -2.26 -15.58
C LEU A 167 14.79 -3.69 -15.97
N ILE A 168 14.60 -4.67 -15.08
CA ILE A 168 14.88 -6.08 -15.37
C ILE A 168 13.93 -6.60 -16.45
N THR A 169 12.63 -6.31 -16.36
CA THR A 169 11.65 -6.75 -17.37
C THR A 169 11.97 -6.14 -18.73
N ALA A 170 12.19 -4.82 -18.80
CA ALA A 170 12.54 -4.16 -20.05
C ALA A 170 13.88 -4.63 -20.61
N GLY A 171 14.86 -4.93 -19.75
CA GLY A 171 16.13 -5.54 -20.16
C GLY A 171 15.96 -6.94 -20.77
N ASN A 172 15.05 -7.75 -20.23
CA ASN A 172 14.70 -9.06 -20.81
C ASN A 172 14.03 -8.92 -22.18
N ILE A 173 13.19 -7.90 -22.37
CA ILE A 173 12.53 -7.63 -23.66
C ILE A 173 13.56 -7.17 -24.71
N LEU A 174 14.49 -6.28 -24.32
CA LEU A 174 15.47 -5.68 -25.22
C LEU A 174 16.74 -6.51 -25.42
N GLY A 175 16.96 -7.55 -24.60
CA GLY A 175 18.22 -8.29 -24.57
C GLY A 175 19.40 -7.46 -24.07
N ARG A 176 19.17 -6.53 -23.13
CA ARG A 176 20.16 -5.57 -22.62
C ARG A 176 20.18 -5.50 -21.10
N ASN A 177 21.32 -5.13 -20.54
CA ASN A 177 21.44 -4.85 -19.10
C ASN A 177 21.09 -3.38 -18.80
N LEU A 178 19.80 -3.10 -18.64
CA LEU A 178 19.35 -1.71 -18.39
C LEU A 178 19.78 -1.14 -17.04
N LEU A 179 20.14 -1.99 -16.06
CA LEU A 179 20.70 -1.51 -14.80
C LEU A 179 22.10 -0.93 -15.00
N GLN A 180 22.91 -1.61 -15.81
CA GLN A 180 24.22 -1.11 -16.22
C GLN A 180 24.07 0.17 -17.06
N ASP A 181 23.15 0.18 -18.05
CA ASP A 181 22.89 1.35 -18.88
C ASP A 181 22.48 2.58 -18.05
N LEU A 182 21.60 2.39 -17.05
CA LEU A 182 21.18 3.46 -16.15
C LEU A 182 22.35 3.98 -15.30
N LYS A 183 23.18 3.08 -14.78
CA LYS A 183 24.38 3.45 -13.99
C LYS A 183 25.36 4.28 -14.83
N GLU A 184 25.60 3.87 -16.07
CA GLU A 184 26.48 4.60 -16.99
C GLU A 184 25.92 5.98 -17.36
N ALA A 185 24.61 6.07 -17.62
CA ALA A 185 23.95 7.35 -17.88
C ALA A 185 24.06 8.30 -16.67
N TYR A 186 23.81 7.80 -15.46
CA TYR A 186 23.94 8.56 -14.23
C TYR A 186 25.36 9.11 -14.04
N ASN A 187 26.39 8.25 -14.21
CA ASN A 187 27.79 8.69 -14.08
C ASN A 187 28.14 9.80 -15.08
N LYS A 188 27.70 9.67 -16.34
CA LYS A 188 27.93 10.70 -17.37
C LYS A 188 27.27 12.03 -17.02
N GLN A 189 26.07 12.00 -16.44
CA GLN A 189 25.38 13.21 -15.99
C GLN A 189 26.13 13.87 -14.83
N MET A 190 26.54 13.10 -13.82
CA MET A 190 27.26 13.63 -12.66
C MET A 190 28.64 14.19 -13.02
N ASP A 191 29.33 13.60 -14.01
CA ASP A 191 30.61 14.12 -14.49
C ASP A 191 30.45 15.41 -15.31
N HIS A 192 29.29 15.61 -15.94
CA HIS A 192 28.96 16.88 -16.61
C HIS A 192 28.68 17.98 -15.58
N ASP A 193 27.92 17.70 -14.52
CA ASP A 193 27.55 18.68 -13.48
C ASP A 193 28.73 19.10 -12.57
N ARG A 194 29.84 18.34 -12.61
CA ARG A 194 31.09 18.66 -11.88
C ARG A 194 32.07 19.54 -12.67
N LYS A 195 31.81 19.77 -13.96
CA LYS A 195 32.64 20.62 -14.84
C LYS A 195 32.04 22.01 -14.95
#